data_AF-A0A8S4RHG5-F1
#
_entry.id   AF-A0A8S4RHG5-F1
#
_cell.length_a   1.000
_cell.length_b   1.000
_cell.length_c   1.000
_cell.angle_alpha   90.00
_cell.angle_beta   90.00
_cell.angle_gamma   90.00
#
_symmetry.space_group_name_H-M   'P 1'
#
loop_
_entity.id
_entity.type
_entity.pdbx_description
1 polymer ?
#
loop_
_entity_poly.entity_id
_entity_poly.type
_entity_poly.pdbx_seq_one_letter_code
_entity_poly.pdbx_strand_id
1 'polypeptide(L)'
;MADNLGFINPINMETATQRKRRLQKAKEKYKAKRAKESEGDRNSRLQKRREQLASKTPEQYEARLKKQRQRYTQMTAPETPEEYEARLTKQRERYTQMIASETPEEYEDRLTKQRERYTQMIASETPEEYEARLTKQRERYTQMVASETPEEFEVRLIQSSQRQRQQLGSETPEHRDTWLNKQRERTQQCRANNLLAFENAINTICLHVCDICTKRCYPNQVRK
;
A
#
# COMPACT_ATOMS: atom_id res chain seq x y z
N MET A 1 -77.19 38.09 15.93
CA MET A 1 -75.75 37.88 15.66
C MET A 1 -75.33 36.74 16.56
N ALA A 2 -75.23 35.54 16.00
CA ALA A 2 -74.88 34.33 16.76
C ALA A 2 -73.38 34.10 16.58
N ASP A 3 -72.64 34.25 17.68
CA ASP A 3 -71.21 33.99 17.74
C ASP A 3 -70.95 32.49 17.61
N ASN A 4 -70.45 32.09 16.44
CA ASN A 4 -70.02 30.73 16.16
C ASN A 4 -68.51 30.64 16.42
N LEU A 5 -68.13 30.54 17.69
CA LEU A 5 -66.75 30.24 18.08
C LEU A 5 -66.45 28.78 17.75
N GLY A 6 -65.88 28.58 16.55
CA GLY A 6 -65.34 27.30 16.12
C GLY A 6 -64.30 26.80 17.11
N PHE A 7 -64.65 25.70 17.79
CA PHE A 7 -63.77 24.96 18.68
C PHE A 7 -62.62 24.34 17.86
N ILE A 8 -61.47 25.01 17.79
CA ILE A 8 -60.27 24.48 17.16
C ILE A 8 -59.72 23.36 18.05
N ASN A 9 -59.87 22.10 17.62
CA ASN A 9 -59.27 20.94 18.26
C ASN A 9 -57.73 21.07 18.30
N PRO A 10 -57.08 21.07 19.48
CA PRO A 10 -55.62 21.09 19.56
C PRO A 10 -55.07 19.67 19.35
N ILE A 11 -54.85 19.30 18.09
CA ILE A 11 -54.25 18.01 17.72
C ILE A 11 -52.72 18.07 17.96
N ASN A 12 -52.29 17.50 19.09
CA ASN A 12 -51.01 16.80 19.32
C ASN A 12 -49.71 17.41 18.77
N MET A 13 -49.18 18.45 19.40
CA MET A 13 -47.77 18.82 19.27
C MET A 13 -46.99 18.34 20.51
N GLU A 14 -46.55 17.08 20.49
CA GLU A 14 -45.66 16.54 21.53
C GLU A 14 -44.31 17.31 21.51
N THR A 15 -43.89 17.87 22.64
CA THR A 15 -42.58 18.55 22.71
C THR A 15 -41.43 17.56 22.50
N ALA A 16 -40.28 18.02 22.03
CA ALA A 16 -39.09 17.16 21.82
C ALA A 16 -38.72 16.37 23.09
N THR A 17 -38.88 16.97 24.26
CA THR A 17 -38.62 16.36 25.57
C THR A 17 -39.65 15.28 25.91
N GLN A 18 -40.94 15.55 25.70
CA GLN A 18 -42.00 14.54 25.89
C GLN A 18 -41.79 13.35 24.94
N ARG A 19 -41.47 13.62 23.66
CA ARG A 19 -41.15 12.60 22.66
C ARG A 19 -39.96 11.75 23.07
N LYS A 20 -38.87 12.37 23.55
CA LYS A 20 -37.69 11.64 24.06
C LYS A 20 -38.08 10.73 25.23
N ARG A 21 -38.85 11.23 26.20
CA ARG A 21 -39.31 10.44 27.36
C ARG A 21 -40.21 9.27 26.94
N ARG A 22 -41.15 9.49 26.02
CA ARG A 22 -42.02 8.43 25.50
C ARG A 22 -41.24 7.36 24.76
N LEU A 23 -40.31 7.74 23.89
CA LEU A 23 -39.44 6.80 23.18
C LEU A 23 -38.54 6.03 24.14
N GLN A 24 -38.02 6.68 25.18
CA GLN A 24 -37.21 6.03 26.21
C GLN A 24 -38.03 4.98 26.98
N LYS A 25 -39.24 5.34 27.44
CA LYS A 25 -40.16 4.41 28.10
C LYS A 25 -40.55 3.23 27.20
N ALA A 26 -40.73 3.47 25.90
CA ALA A 26 -40.99 2.41 24.93
C ALA A 26 -39.77 1.47 24.76
N LYS A 27 -38.55 2.02 24.69
CA LYS A 27 -37.32 1.24 24.65
C LYS A 27 -37.15 0.37 25.90
N GLU A 28 -37.41 0.92 27.08
CA GLU A 28 -37.32 0.19 28.35
C GLU A 28 -38.34 -0.94 28.44
N LYS A 29 -39.60 -0.68 28.06
CA LYS A 29 -40.63 -1.73 27.96
C LYS A 29 -40.23 -2.85 27.00
N TYR A 30 -39.66 -2.49 25.84
CA TYR A 30 -39.17 -3.48 24.88
C TYR A 30 -38.01 -4.31 25.45
N LYS A 31 -37.04 -3.67 26.11
CA LYS A 31 -35.93 -4.36 26.79
C LYS A 31 -36.44 -5.30 27.88
N ALA A 32 -37.39 -4.86 28.71
CA ALA A 32 -37.99 -5.68 29.75
C ALA A 32 -38.74 -6.90 29.19
N LYS A 33 -39.50 -6.72 28.10
CA LYS A 33 -40.14 -7.84 27.38
C LYS A 33 -39.11 -8.83 26.84
N ARG A 34 -37.96 -8.33 26.35
CA ARG A 34 -36.87 -9.16 25.83
C ARG A 34 -36.10 -9.91 26.89
N ALA A 35 -35.94 -9.32 28.07
CA ALA A 35 -35.29 -9.97 29.21
C ALA A 35 -36.13 -11.13 29.78
N LYS A 36 -37.46 -11.06 29.62
CA LYS A 36 -38.42 -12.10 30.05
C LYS A 36 -38.78 -13.09 28.94
N GLU A 37 -38.15 -13.00 27.76
CA GLU A 37 -38.42 -13.88 26.61
C GLU A 37 -37.85 -15.27 26.90
N SER A 38 -38.65 -16.33 26.67
CA SER A 38 -38.16 -17.71 26.77
C SER A 38 -37.15 -18.01 25.64
N GLU A 39 -36.31 -19.03 25.81
CA GLU A 39 -35.36 -19.43 24.76
C GLU A 39 -36.08 -19.84 23.46
N GLY A 40 -37.22 -20.55 23.58
CA GLY A 40 -38.05 -20.94 22.45
C GLY A 40 -38.61 -19.73 21.67
N ASP A 41 -39.15 -18.74 22.38
CA ASP A 41 -39.66 -17.50 21.77
C ASP A 41 -38.55 -16.69 21.10
N ARG A 42 -37.39 -16.61 21.77
CA ARG A 42 -36.20 -15.95 21.24
C ARG A 42 -35.75 -16.61 19.93
N ASN A 43 -35.68 -17.93 19.91
CA ASN A 43 -35.26 -18.71 18.75
C ASN A 43 -36.26 -18.57 17.60
N SER A 44 -37.56 -18.74 17.86
CA SER A 44 -38.62 -18.56 16.86
C SER A 44 -38.57 -17.16 16.21
N ARG A 45 -38.39 -16.11 17.02
CA ARG A 45 -38.28 -14.74 16.51
C ARG A 45 -37.01 -14.50 15.70
N LEU A 46 -35.87 -15.05 16.13
CA LEU A 46 -34.61 -14.93 15.39
C LEU A 46 -34.68 -15.70 14.07
N GLN A 47 -35.30 -16.89 14.08
CA GLN A 47 -35.55 -17.68 12.89
C GLN A 47 -36.45 -16.93 11.90
N LYS A 48 -37.59 -16.40 12.35
CA LYS A 48 -38.49 -15.59 11.52
C LYS A 48 -37.77 -14.39 10.90
N ARG A 49 -36.83 -13.79 11.63
CA ARG A 49 -35.97 -12.71 11.12
C ARG A 49 -34.96 -13.19 10.09
N ARG A 50 -34.39 -14.39 10.25
CA ARG A 50 -33.48 -15.01 9.27
C ARG A 50 -34.23 -15.35 7.99
N GLU A 51 -35.40 -15.96 8.10
CA GLU A 51 -36.28 -16.28 6.96
C GLU A 51 -36.66 -15.02 6.17
N GLN A 52 -37.05 -13.95 6.87
CA GLN A 52 -37.32 -12.64 6.25
C GLN A 52 -36.11 -11.98 5.58
N LEU A 53 -34.88 -12.35 5.97
CA LEU A 53 -33.67 -11.86 5.31
C LEU A 53 -33.29 -12.75 4.13
N ALA A 54 -33.49 -14.06 4.24
CA ALA A 54 -33.23 -15.03 3.19
C ALA A 54 -34.24 -14.92 2.04
N SER A 55 -35.49 -14.54 2.31
CA SER A 55 -36.53 -14.35 1.29
C SER A 55 -36.42 -13.03 0.50
N LYS A 56 -35.38 -12.23 0.75
CA LYS A 56 -35.18 -10.96 0.04
C LYS A 56 -34.53 -11.19 -1.31
N THR A 57 -35.01 -10.44 -2.30
CA THR A 57 -34.36 -10.41 -3.60
C THR A 57 -33.02 -9.67 -3.53
N PRO A 58 -32.09 -9.92 -4.46
CA PRO A 58 -30.84 -9.18 -4.57
C PRO A 58 -31.05 -7.65 -4.60
N GLU A 59 -32.08 -7.15 -5.29
CA GLU A 59 -32.37 -5.71 -5.37
C GLU A 59 -32.79 -5.13 -4.02
N GLN A 60 -33.60 -5.85 -3.26
CA GLN A 60 -34.01 -5.44 -1.92
C GLN A 60 -32.83 -5.45 -0.93
N TYR A 61 -31.90 -6.40 -1.10
CA TYR A 61 -30.67 -6.47 -0.33
C TYR A 61 -29.76 -5.28 -0.63
N GLU A 62 -29.53 -4.99 -1.91
CA GLU A 62 -28.73 -3.83 -2.34
C GLU A 62 -29.34 -2.51 -1.91
N ALA A 63 -30.66 -2.33 -2.05
CA ALA A 63 -31.36 -1.14 -1.59
C ALA A 63 -31.20 -0.93 -0.06
N ARG A 64 -31.17 -2.02 0.71
CA ARG A 64 -30.91 -1.95 2.16
C ARG A 64 -29.46 -1.58 2.44
N LEU A 65 -28.48 -2.18 1.76
CA LEU A 65 -27.07 -1.83 1.90
C LEU A 65 -26.81 -0.37 1.54
N LYS A 66 -27.40 0.12 0.44
CA LYS A 66 -27.32 1.53 0.04
C LYS A 66 -27.85 2.46 1.13
N LYS A 67 -29.02 2.17 1.71
CA LYS A 67 -29.57 2.94 2.85
C LYS A 67 -28.66 2.90 4.08
N GLN A 68 -28.03 1.76 4.35
CA GLN A 68 -27.09 1.63 5.47
C GLN A 68 -25.82 2.45 5.24
N ARG A 69 -25.24 2.40 4.03
CA ARG A 69 -24.09 3.24 3.65
C ARG A 69 -24.42 4.73 3.76
N GLN A 70 -25.58 5.15 3.25
CA GLN A 70 -26.04 6.54 3.35
C GLN A 70 -26.15 7.00 4.81
N ARG A 71 -26.75 6.18 5.69
CA ARG A 71 -26.83 6.50 7.12
C ARG A 71 -25.45 6.60 7.75
N TYR A 72 -24.54 5.70 7.41
CA TYR A 72 -23.17 5.74 7.90
C TYR A 72 -22.49 7.04 7.48
N THR A 73 -22.54 7.39 6.19
CA THR A 73 -21.99 8.65 5.67
C THR A 73 -22.60 9.87 6.35
N GLN A 74 -23.92 9.90 6.57
CA GLN A 74 -24.58 11.00 7.28
C GLN A 74 -24.12 11.15 8.74
N MET A 75 -23.77 10.03 9.39
CA MET A 75 -23.25 10.04 10.76
C MET A 75 -21.78 10.46 10.82
N THR A 76 -20.97 10.08 9.84
CA THR A 76 -19.52 10.34 9.85
C THR A 76 -19.13 11.65 9.16
N ALA A 77 -19.93 12.15 8.22
CA ALA A 77 -19.63 13.40 7.51
C ALA A 77 -19.52 14.65 8.41
N PRO A 78 -20.33 14.81 9.47
CA PRO A 78 -20.20 15.94 10.38
C PRO A 78 -19.24 15.69 11.56
N GLU A 79 -18.43 14.61 11.53
CA GLU A 79 -17.46 14.32 12.60
C GLU A 79 -16.46 15.49 12.74
N THR A 80 -16.23 15.89 13.99
CA THR A 80 -15.10 16.77 14.33
C THR A 80 -13.76 16.02 14.18
N PRO A 81 -12.62 16.71 14.00
CA PRO A 81 -11.32 16.05 13.96
C PRO A 81 -11.06 15.15 15.18
N GLU A 82 -11.48 15.57 16.38
CA GLU A 82 -11.34 14.81 17.62
C GLU A 82 -12.19 13.53 17.61
N GLU A 83 -13.44 13.61 17.15
CA GLU A 83 -14.31 12.43 17.01
C GLU A 83 -13.80 11.47 15.94
N TYR A 84 -13.28 11.99 14.83
CA TYR A 84 -12.65 11.21 13.77
C TYR A 84 -11.43 10.45 14.29
N GLU A 85 -10.52 11.12 15.00
CA GLU A 85 -9.34 10.48 15.59
C GLU A 85 -9.71 9.48 16.69
N ALA A 86 -10.72 9.77 17.52
CA ALA A 86 -11.23 8.80 18.49
C ALA A 86 -11.80 7.54 17.80
N ARG A 87 -12.54 7.70 16.69
CA ARG A 87 -13.05 6.58 15.89
C ARG A 87 -11.91 5.77 15.27
N LEU A 88 -10.90 6.43 14.72
CA LEU A 88 -9.73 5.79 14.12
C LEU A 88 -8.89 5.05 15.17
N THR A 89 -8.69 5.64 16.34
CA THR A 89 -7.98 5.03 17.47
C THR A 89 -8.68 3.74 17.90
N LYS A 90 -10.00 3.79 18.10
CA LYS A 90 -10.79 2.60 18.43
C LYS A 90 -10.74 1.52 17.34
N GLN A 91 -10.66 1.92 16.07
CA GLN A 91 -10.50 0.98 14.97
C GLN A 91 -9.11 0.31 15.01
N ARG A 92 -8.05 1.09 15.26
CA ARG A 92 -6.68 0.58 15.42
C ARG A 92 -6.58 -0.38 16.61
N GLU A 93 -7.15 -0.02 17.76
CA GLU A 93 -7.18 -0.89 18.95
C GLU A 93 -7.84 -2.24 18.67
N ARG A 94 -9.01 -2.24 18.01
CA ARG A 94 -9.69 -3.48 17.60
C ARG A 94 -8.85 -4.31 16.64
N TYR A 95 -8.18 -3.66 15.70
CA TYR A 95 -7.29 -4.35 14.77
C TYR A 95 -6.10 -4.97 15.50
N THR A 96 -5.44 -4.22 16.38
CA THR A 96 -4.33 -4.71 17.20
C THR A 96 -4.76 -5.89 18.07
N GLN A 97 -5.94 -5.82 18.70
CA GLN A 97 -6.48 -6.93 19.48
C GLN A 97 -6.71 -8.18 18.63
N MET A 98 -7.31 -8.02 17.44
CA MET A 98 -7.51 -9.12 16.50
C MET A 98 -6.18 -9.78 16.10
N ILE A 99 -5.17 -8.98 15.74
CA ILE A 99 -3.84 -9.50 15.38
C ILE A 99 -3.16 -10.19 16.57
N ALA A 100 -3.30 -9.64 17.79
CA ALA A 100 -2.73 -10.25 18.99
C ALA A 100 -3.38 -11.60 19.35
N SER A 101 -4.65 -11.80 18.97
CA SER A 101 -5.38 -13.06 19.17
C SER A 101 -5.32 -14.01 17.98
N GLU A 102 -4.59 -13.66 16.92
CA GLU A 102 -4.52 -14.40 15.66
C GLU A 102 -3.82 -15.75 15.87
N THR A 103 -4.42 -16.83 15.38
CA THR A 103 -3.78 -18.14 15.36
C THR A 103 -2.72 -18.23 14.26
N PRO A 104 -1.75 -19.17 14.32
CA PRO A 104 -0.76 -19.34 13.26
C PRO A 104 -1.38 -19.58 11.87
N GLU A 105 -2.48 -20.32 11.79
CA GLU A 105 -3.19 -20.57 10.52
C GLU A 105 -3.84 -19.31 9.96
N GLU A 106 -4.52 -18.52 10.81
CA GLU A 106 -5.11 -17.24 10.42
C GLU A 106 -4.03 -16.23 10.01
N TYR A 107 -2.89 -16.22 10.69
CA TYR A 107 -1.74 -15.38 10.36
C TYR A 107 -1.21 -15.70 8.95
N GLU A 108 -1.00 -16.98 8.64
CA GLU A 108 -0.56 -17.39 7.31
C GLU A 108 -1.61 -17.08 6.24
N ASP A 109 -2.90 -17.33 6.49
CA ASP A 109 -3.98 -16.96 5.57
C ASP A 109 -4.07 -15.44 5.34
N ARG A 110 -3.84 -14.62 6.38
CA ARG A 110 -3.76 -13.17 6.23
C ARG A 110 -2.55 -12.77 5.38
N LEU A 111 -1.39 -13.38 5.61
CA LEU A 111 -0.15 -13.09 4.90
C LEU A 111 -0.22 -13.51 3.43
N THR A 112 -0.81 -14.66 3.12
CA THR A 112 -1.03 -15.12 1.74
C THR A 112 -1.96 -14.16 1.00
N LYS A 113 -3.10 -13.79 1.58
CA LYS A 113 -4.02 -12.78 1.01
C LYS A 113 -3.34 -11.43 0.81
N GLN A 114 -2.46 -11.02 1.72
CA GLN A 114 -1.71 -9.78 1.58
C GLN A 114 -0.71 -9.86 0.41
N ARG A 115 0.01 -10.98 0.27
CA ARG A 115 0.92 -11.23 -0.85
C ARG A 115 0.17 -11.26 -2.19
N GLU A 116 -0.98 -11.93 -2.25
CA GLU A 116 -1.82 -11.98 -3.45
C GLU A 116 -2.28 -10.58 -3.89
N ARG A 117 -2.79 -9.77 -2.95
CA ARG A 117 -3.17 -8.37 -3.24
C ARG A 117 -1.98 -7.55 -3.74
N TYR A 118 -0.80 -7.74 -3.13
CA TYR A 118 0.41 -7.04 -3.55
C TYR A 118 0.84 -7.44 -4.96
N THR A 119 0.82 -8.74 -5.28
CA THR A 119 1.11 -9.24 -6.62
C THR A 119 0.12 -8.72 -7.65
N GLN A 120 -1.18 -8.69 -7.33
CA GLN A 120 -2.20 -8.11 -8.21
C GLN A 120 -1.99 -6.61 -8.44
N MET A 121 -1.62 -5.88 -7.38
CA MET A 121 -1.30 -4.45 -7.48
C MET A 121 -0.10 -4.22 -8.41
N ILE A 122 1.00 -4.96 -8.25
CA ILE A 122 2.17 -4.86 -9.16
C ILE A 122 1.78 -5.24 -10.58
N ALA A 123 0.99 -6.30 -10.77
CA ALA A 123 0.60 -6.76 -12.10
C ALA A 123 -0.31 -5.77 -12.84
N SER A 124 -1.02 -4.89 -12.11
CA SER A 124 -1.88 -3.84 -12.66
C SER A 124 -1.24 -2.45 -12.64
N GLU A 125 0.02 -2.35 -12.22
CA GLU A 125 0.78 -1.11 -12.11
C GLU A 125 1.02 -0.50 -13.49
N THR A 126 0.73 0.79 -13.63
CA THR A 126 1.09 1.55 -14.84
C THR A 126 2.61 1.83 -14.89
N PRO A 127 3.20 2.10 -16.07
CA PRO A 127 4.62 2.44 -16.16
C PRO A 127 5.02 3.62 -15.26
N GLU A 128 4.16 4.63 -15.14
CA GLU A 128 4.40 5.80 -14.28
C GLU A 128 4.40 5.43 -12.79
N GLU A 129 3.45 4.59 -12.36
CA GLU A 129 3.40 4.09 -10.98
C GLU A 129 4.61 3.20 -10.66
N TYR A 130 5.02 2.37 -11.61
CA TYR A 130 6.21 1.52 -11.51
C TYR A 130 7.48 2.36 -11.29
N GLU A 131 7.69 3.39 -12.11
CA GLU A 131 8.85 4.28 -11.96
C GLU A 131 8.79 5.09 -10.66
N ALA A 132 7.61 5.53 -10.24
CA ALA A 132 7.44 6.21 -8.97
C ALA A 132 7.78 5.28 -7.78
N ARG A 133 7.33 4.02 -7.83
CA ARG A 133 7.65 3.01 -6.81
C ARG A 133 9.15 2.69 -6.78
N LEU A 134 9.77 2.55 -7.94
CA LEU A 134 11.20 2.26 -8.06
C LEU A 134 12.05 3.44 -7.57
N THR A 135 11.66 4.66 -7.92
CA THR A 135 12.30 5.89 -7.41
C THR A 135 12.24 5.95 -5.90
N LYS A 136 11.05 5.75 -5.31
CA LYS A 136 10.89 5.74 -3.86
C LYS A 136 11.68 4.62 -3.18
N GLN A 137 11.81 3.46 -3.83
CA GLN A 137 12.64 2.36 -3.33
C GLN A 137 14.14 2.74 -3.34
N ARG A 138 14.61 3.36 -4.41
CA ARG A 138 16.00 3.85 -4.53
C ARG A 138 16.28 4.94 -3.49
N GLU A 139 15.39 5.90 -3.30
CA GLU A 139 15.51 6.94 -2.27
C GLU A 139 15.64 6.35 -0.86
N ARG A 140 14.78 5.39 -0.51
CA ARG A 140 14.86 4.69 0.79
C ARG A 140 16.19 3.95 0.94
N TYR A 141 16.65 3.29 -0.11
CA TYR A 141 17.94 2.60 -0.09
C TYR A 141 19.11 3.57 0.09
N THR A 142 19.12 4.67 -0.65
CA THR A 142 20.14 5.72 -0.51
C THR A 142 20.14 6.34 0.87
N GLN A 143 18.96 6.63 1.45
CA GLN A 143 18.85 7.13 2.82
C GLN A 143 19.41 6.13 3.83
N MET A 144 19.05 4.85 3.72
CA MET A 144 19.56 3.79 4.59
C MET A 144 21.08 3.67 4.53
N VAL A 145 21.67 3.67 3.32
CA VAL A 145 23.13 3.62 3.14
C VAL A 145 23.81 4.88 3.66
N ALA A 146 23.18 6.05 3.51
CA ALA A 146 23.73 7.31 4.02
C ALA A 146 23.70 7.40 5.56
N SER A 147 22.75 6.71 6.22
CA SER A 147 22.65 6.62 7.67
C SER A 147 23.38 5.42 8.29
N GLU A 148 24.01 4.58 7.46
CA GLU A 148 24.64 3.31 7.87
C GLU A 148 25.86 3.58 8.77
N THR A 149 25.96 2.86 9.90
CA THR A 149 27.18 2.90 10.73
C THR A 149 28.32 2.09 10.09
N PRO A 150 29.60 2.34 10.45
CA PRO A 150 30.72 1.53 9.95
C PRO A 150 30.53 0.02 10.18
N GLU A 151 29.99 -0.38 11.34
CA GLU A 151 29.73 -1.78 11.67
C GLU A 151 28.63 -2.38 10.78
N GLU A 152 27.55 -1.65 10.55
CA GLU A 152 26.47 -2.07 9.65
C GLU A 152 26.97 -2.21 8.21
N PHE A 153 27.83 -1.28 7.76
CA PHE A 153 28.47 -1.32 6.46
C PHE A 153 29.34 -2.57 6.28
N GLU A 154 30.17 -2.90 7.28
CA GLU A 154 30.99 -4.11 7.25
C GLU A 154 30.12 -5.37 7.17
N VAL A 155 29.06 -5.46 7.98
CA VAL A 155 28.11 -6.57 7.94
C VAL A 155 27.47 -6.69 6.56
N ARG A 156 27.02 -5.57 5.97
CA ARG A 156 26.42 -5.56 4.63
C ARG A 156 27.42 -6.03 3.56
N LEU A 157 28.68 -5.61 3.64
CA LEU A 157 29.73 -6.02 2.72
C LEU A 157 30.02 -7.53 2.82
N ILE A 158 30.15 -8.05 4.05
CA ILE A 158 30.35 -9.48 4.32
C ILE A 158 29.19 -10.30 3.74
N GLN A 159 27.94 -9.91 4.04
CA GLN A 159 26.76 -10.58 3.51
C GLN A 159 26.69 -10.53 1.98
N SER A 160 27.04 -9.39 1.39
CA SER A 160 27.09 -9.25 -0.07
C SER A 160 28.13 -10.20 -0.70
N SER A 161 29.32 -10.28 -0.10
CA SER A 161 30.37 -11.20 -0.53
C SER A 161 29.97 -12.68 -0.38
N GLN A 162 29.29 -13.03 0.72
CA GLN A 162 28.76 -14.38 0.93
C GLN A 162 27.72 -14.75 -0.13
N ARG A 163 26.74 -13.86 -0.40
CA ARG A 163 25.75 -14.08 -1.46
C ARG A 163 26.41 -14.26 -2.83
N GLN A 164 27.41 -13.44 -3.15
CA GLN A 164 28.15 -13.56 -4.41
C GLN A 164 28.88 -14.91 -4.51
N ARG A 165 29.53 -15.35 -3.43
CA ARG A 165 30.19 -16.68 -3.40
C ARG A 165 29.20 -17.81 -3.58
N GLN A 166 28.03 -17.74 -2.94
CA GLN A 166 26.97 -18.74 -3.10
C GLN A 166 26.47 -18.78 -4.55
N GLN A 167 26.21 -17.62 -5.16
CA GLN A 167 25.78 -17.53 -6.55
C GLN A 167 26.80 -18.16 -7.50
N LEU A 168 28.10 -17.84 -7.33
CA LEU A 168 29.18 -18.43 -8.12
C LEU A 168 29.35 -19.94 -7.89
N GLY A 169 29.09 -20.41 -6.67
CA GLY A 169 29.14 -21.85 -6.34
C GLY A 169 27.96 -22.64 -6.93
N SER A 170 26.81 -22.00 -7.14
CA SER A 170 25.62 -22.59 -7.77
C SER A 170 25.51 -22.34 -9.28
N GLU A 171 26.51 -21.70 -9.88
CA GLU A 171 26.46 -21.24 -11.26
C GLU A 171 26.60 -22.42 -12.26
N THR A 172 25.76 -22.43 -13.31
CA THR A 172 25.90 -23.40 -14.40
C THR A 172 27.09 -23.04 -15.30
N PRO A 173 27.77 -24.02 -15.94
CA PRO A 173 28.89 -23.74 -16.84
C PRO A 173 28.54 -22.74 -17.96
N GLU A 174 27.32 -22.82 -18.50
CA GLU A 174 26.80 -21.90 -19.53
C GLU A 174 26.71 -20.47 -19.01
N HIS A 175 26.18 -20.27 -17.79
CA HIS A 175 26.10 -18.94 -17.20
C HIS A 175 27.51 -18.36 -16.97
N ARG A 176 28.43 -19.20 -16.47
CA ARG A 176 29.83 -18.83 -16.26
C ARG A 176 30.51 -18.39 -17.55
N ASP A 177 30.33 -19.13 -18.64
CA ASP A 177 30.91 -18.78 -19.94
C ASP A 177 30.34 -17.47 -20.49
N THR A 178 29.03 -17.25 -20.36
CA THR A 178 28.43 -15.96 -20.77
C THR A 178 28.97 -14.79 -19.95
N TRP A 179 29.19 -14.97 -18.64
CA TRP A 179 29.77 -13.94 -17.78
C TRP A 179 31.22 -13.65 -18.18
N LEU A 180 32.04 -14.68 -18.40
CA LEU A 180 33.43 -14.55 -18.83
C LEU A 180 33.52 -13.86 -20.20
N ASN A 181 32.63 -14.17 -21.14
CA ASN A 181 32.56 -13.50 -22.43
C ASN A 181 32.23 -12.01 -22.28
N LYS A 182 31.21 -11.66 -21.49
CA LYS A 182 30.87 -10.26 -21.19
C LYS A 182 32.03 -9.51 -20.53
N GLN A 183 32.78 -10.17 -19.64
CA GLN A 183 33.99 -9.58 -19.03
C GLN A 183 35.09 -9.32 -20.06
N ARG A 184 35.33 -10.28 -20.97
CA ARG A 184 36.29 -10.12 -22.07
C ARG A 184 35.89 -8.96 -22.99
N GLU A 185 34.63 -8.89 -23.40
CA GLU A 185 34.09 -7.80 -24.21
C GLU A 185 34.26 -6.43 -23.54
N ARG A 186 33.90 -6.30 -22.26
CA ARG A 186 34.11 -5.06 -21.49
C ARG A 186 35.58 -4.65 -21.43
N THR A 187 36.46 -5.62 -21.23
CA THR A 187 37.90 -5.37 -21.19
C THR A 187 38.43 -4.91 -22.55
N GLN A 188 37.99 -5.54 -23.64
CA GLN A 188 38.33 -5.14 -25.01
C GLN A 188 37.79 -3.75 -25.33
N GLN A 189 36.54 -3.45 -24.97
CA GLN A 189 35.95 -2.13 -25.16
C GLN A 189 36.70 -1.05 -24.38
N CYS A 190 37.09 -1.34 -23.13
CA CYS A 190 37.89 -0.41 -22.33
C CYS A 190 39.25 -0.15 -22.97
N ARG A 191 39.93 -1.19 -23.47
CA ARG A 191 41.19 -1.04 -24.22
C ARG A 191 41.00 -0.22 -25.49
N ALA A 192 39.96 -0.50 -26.28
CA ALA A 192 39.66 0.25 -27.49
C ALA A 192 39.35 1.72 -27.20
N ASN A 193 38.55 2.00 -26.16
CA ASN A 193 38.26 3.36 -25.73
C ASN A 193 39.52 4.11 -25.26
N ASN A 194 40.41 3.44 -24.53
CA ASN A 194 41.69 4.02 -24.12
C ASN A 194 42.62 4.30 -25.31
N LEU A 195 42.70 3.39 -26.28
CA LEU A 195 43.45 3.59 -27.52
C LEU A 195 42.88 4.75 -28.33
N LEU A 196 41.56 4.82 -28.49
CA LEU A 196 40.87 5.91 -29.16
C LEU A 196 41.14 7.25 -28.44
N ALA A 197 41.07 7.28 -27.11
CA ALA A 197 41.38 8.47 -26.32
C ALA A 197 42.84 8.92 -26.50
N PHE A 198 43.77 7.96 -26.54
CA PHE A 198 45.19 8.21 -26.80
C PHE A 198 45.43 8.76 -28.22
N GLU A 199 44.86 8.12 -29.24
CA GLU A 199 44.95 8.56 -30.63
C GLU A 199 44.35 9.95 -30.82
N ASN A 200 43.17 10.21 -30.24
CA ASN A 200 42.55 11.53 -30.26
C ASN A 200 43.46 12.57 -29.61
N ALA A 201 43.99 12.30 -28.41
CA ALA A 201 44.89 13.21 -27.70
C ALA A 201 46.13 13.56 -28.55
N ILE A 202 46.77 12.57 -29.14
CA ILE A 202 47.89 12.74 -30.07
C ILE A 202 47.48 13.63 -31.25
N ASN A 203 46.35 13.34 -31.88
CA ASN A 203 45.90 14.05 -33.07
C ASN A 203 45.51 15.51 -32.81
N THR A 204 44.95 15.83 -31.64
CA THR A 204 44.72 17.22 -31.20
C THR A 204 46.01 18.00 -30.92
N ILE A 205 47.11 17.33 -30.59
CA ILE A 205 48.41 17.96 -30.27
C ILE A 205 49.33 18.03 -31.51
N CYS A 206 48.93 17.43 -32.64
CA CYS A 206 49.70 17.44 -33.89
C CYS A 206 49.63 18.83 -34.57
N LEU A 207 50.69 19.63 -34.42
CA LEU A 207 50.76 20.98 -34.99
C LEU A 207 51.00 21.01 -36.51
N HIS A 208 51.69 20.00 -37.06
CA HIS A 208 52.04 19.95 -38.50
C HIS A 208 52.49 18.54 -38.91
N VAL A 209 52.13 18.12 -40.13
CA VAL A 209 52.65 16.93 -40.80
C VAL A 209 53.81 17.38 -41.69
N CYS A 210 55.03 16.90 -41.45
CA CYS A 210 56.22 17.30 -42.20
C CYS A 210 56.12 16.89 -43.67
N ASP A 211 56.15 17.86 -44.59
CA ASP A 211 56.01 17.60 -46.04
C ASP A 211 57.20 16.83 -46.66
N ILE A 212 58.34 16.77 -45.96
CA ILE A 212 59.56 16.08 -46.45
C ILE A 212 59.56 14.59 -46.09
N CYS A 213 59.04 14.22 -44.91
CA CYS A 213 59.05 12.83 -44.43
C CYS A 213 57.67 12.25 -44.15
N THR A 214 56.60 13.01 -44.37
CA THR A 214 55.18 12.69 -44.13
C THR A 214 54.84 12.30 -42.68
N LYS A 215 55.75 12.53 -41.72
CA LYS A 215 55.53 12.17 -40.30
C LYS A 215 54.85 13.31 -39.53
N ARG A 216 53.99 12.93 -38.58
CA ARG A 216 53.35 13.85 -37.62
C ARG A 216 54.40 14.35 -36.62
N CYS A 217 54.55 15.67 -36.52
CA CYS A 217 55.47 16.30 -35.58
C CYS A 217 54.75 16.80 -34.33
N TYR A 218 55.24 16.38 -33.16
CA TYR A 218 54.69 16.78 -31.85
C TYR A 218 55.66 17.70 -31.11
N PRO A 219 55.17 18.66 -30.30
CA PRO A 219 56.00 19.65 -29.60
C PRO A 219 57.15 19.05 -28.77
N ASN A 220 56.97 17.83 -28.23
CA ASN A 220 57.92 17.14 -27.36
C ASN A 220 58.46 15.82 -27.97
N GLN A 221 58.58 15.72 -29.30
CA GLN A 221 59.25 14.56 -29.90
C GLN A 221 60.73 14.54 -29.49
N VAL A 222 61.10 13.57 -28.63
CA VAL A 222 62.49 13.31 -28.27
C VAL A 222 63.23 12.90 -29.55
N ARG A 223 64.06 13.81 -30.08
CA ARG A 223 64.98 13.53 -31.17
C ARG A 223 66.12 12.69 -30.61
N LYS A 224 66.24 11.44 -31.08
CA LYS A 224 67.46 10.65 -30.94
C LYS A 224 68.43 11.02 -32.04
#